data_AF-W4V747-F1
#
_entry.id   AF-W4V747-F1
#
_cell.length_a   1.000
_cell.length_b   1.000
_cell.length_c   1.000
_cell.angle_alpha   90.00
_cell.angle_beta   90.00
_cell.angle_gamma   90.00
#
_symmetry.space_group_name_H-M   'P 1'
#
loop_
_entity.id
_entity.type
_entity.pdbx_description
1 polymer ?
#
loop_
_entity_poly.entity_id
_entity_poly.type
_entity_poly.pdbx_seq_one_letter_code
_entity_poly.pdbx_strand_id
1 'polypeptide(L)'
;MPDSRNGSSYDSVNNGFFEIQYKENGVYLTVHSPVGKGKAVEVNDVISRLAQKKISYDKEMVEYAVQKAVNTPVKIGEPQEELVLDASINVNISADKMKATMVIKPPDGGRMLTKEEIMEILKNNGVRYGINESTLESVSKYPVYNEIILIAEGTPPTNGQNGKVEFHFDLNKERKPTVLEDGRVDFRELNLIESVRKGQVLCSLIPPLPGAPGRTVEDTEVPALNGKPAVLPKGKNVEITEDGQNLIAGIDGQVNYTDGKVNVFANYEVPADVDNSTGNISFVGNVIIRGNVLSGFIVEAGGSVEVMGVVEAAVIKADGDIILRRGMQGLGKGLLKSGGDIIAKYIENSIIEAKGDIKAEAIMHSNVKCGNKLELSGKRPFDRRKMQGGKRNICKGYWLVSCYSHRC
;
A
#
# COMPACT_ATOMS: atom_id res chain seq x y z
N MET A 1 -61.32 26.31 9.34
CA MET A 1 -59.91 25.91 9.14
C MET A 1 -59.71 24.56 9.81
N PRO A 2 -58.87 23.66 9.28
CA PRO A 2 -57.84 23.83 8.24
C PRO A 2 -58.22 23.17 6.89
N ASP A 3 -57.74 23.59 5.70
CA ASP A 3 -56.35 23.63 5.15
C ASP A 3 -55.84 22.19 4.85
N SER A 4 -55.40 21.77 3.65
CA SER A 4 -54.37 22.40 2.81
C SER A 4 -54.00 21.54 1.57
N ARG A 5 -53.67 22.22 0.45
CA ARG A 5 -52.59 22.00 -0.57
C ARG A 5 -52.47 20.62 -1.27
N ASN A 6 -52.65 20.41 -2.58
CA ASN A 6 -52.26 21.07 -3.85
C ASN A 6 -50.81 20.81 -4.33
N GLY A 7 -50.69 20.27 -5.57
CA GLY A 7 -49.50 20.24 -6.46
C GLY A 7 -48.83 18.86 -6.62
N SER A 8 -48.52 18.33 -7.81
CA SER A 8 -48.63 18.83 -9.20
C SER A 8 -48.17 17.76 -10.19
N SER A 9 -48.98 17.46 -11.20
CA SER A 9 -48.51 17.13 -12.56
C SER A 9 -49.38 17.93 -13.51
N TYR A 10 -48.84 19.05 -14.00
CA TYR A 10 -49.51 19.92 -14.96
C TYR A 10 -49.56 19.22 -16.31
N ASP A 11 -50.55 18.34 -16.51
CA ASP A 11 -50.99 17.99 -17.86
C ASP A 11 -51.94 19.10 -18.33
N SER A 12 -51.46 19.80 -19.35
CA SER A 12 -52.14 20.85 -20.10
C SER A 12 -53.64 20.58 -20.26
N VAL A 13 -54.47 21.37 -19.57
CA VAL A 13 -55.96 21.37 -19.53
C VAL A 13 -56.62 21.64 -20.91
N ASN A 14 -55.81 21.63 -21.98
CA ASN A 14 -56.16 22.07 -23.31
C ASN A 14 -55.98 20.98 -24.37
N ASN A 15 -55.38 19.82 -24.06
CA ASN A 15 -55.19 18.75 -25.05
C ASN A 15 -56.52 18.05 -25.38
N GLY A 16 -56.63 17.59 -26.63
CA GLY A 16 -57.74 16.72 -27.03
C GLY A 16 -57.60 15.38 -26.34
N PHE A 17 -58.72 14.77 -25.96
CA PHE A 17 -58.78 13.45 -25.36
C PHE A 17 -59.82 12.61 -26.09
N PHE A 18 -59.76 11.29 -25.94
CA PHE A 18 -60.70 10.38 -26.53
C PHE A 18 -61.25 9.41 -25.48
N GLU A 19 -62.51 9.01 -25.66
CA GLU A 19 -63.21 8.07 -24.80
C GLU A 19 -63.72 6.90 -25.63
N ILE A 20 -63.63 5.70 -25.07
CA ILE A 20 -64.16 4.48 -25.68
C ILE A 20 -65.35 4.02 -24.82
N GLN A 21 -66.52 3.87 -25.44
CA GLN A 21 -67.74 3.42 -24.78
C GLN A 21 -68.16 2.06 -25.33
N TYR A 22 -68.39 1.10 -24.44
CA TYR A 22 -68.93 -0.22 -24.79
C TYR A 22 -70.44 -0.21 -24.58
N LYS A 23 -71.20 -0.50 -25.64
CA LYS A 23 -72.67 -0.59 -25.59
C LYS A 23 -73.10 -1.94 -26.18
N GLU A 24 -74.32 -2.37 -25.85
CA GLU A 24 -74.91 -3.63 -26.35
C GLU A 24 -74.89 -3.73 -27.89
N ASN A 25 -74.89 -2.59 -28.59
CA ASN A 25 -74.96 -2.52 -30.05
C ASN A 25 -73.60 -2.21 -30.74
N GLY A 26 -72.51 -2.09 -29.98
CA GLY A 26 -71.16 -1.86 -30.52
C GLY A 26 -70.21 -1.09 -29.61
N VAL A 27 -68.96 -0.99 -30.04
CA VAL A 27 -67.95 -0.10 -29.44
C VAL A 27 -67.98 1.25 -30.12
N TYR A 28 -68.02 2.32 -29.33
CA TYR A 28 -68.06 3.69 -29.81
C TYR A 28 -66.81 4.46 -29.37
N LEU A 29 -66.28 5.28 -30.26
CA LEU A 29 -65.17 6.21 -29.99
C LEU A 29 -65.71 7.64 -30.05
N THR A 30 -65.44 8.41 -29.00
CA THR A 30 -65.70 9.86 -28.96
C THR A 30 -64.37 10.57 -28.90
N VAL A 31 -64.11 11.51 -29.82
CA VAL A 31 -62.87 12.28 -29.85
C VAL A 31 -63.20 13.74 -29.58
N HIS A 32 -62.65 14.29 -28.51
CA HIS A 32 -62.80 15.68 -28.13
C HIS A 32 -61.65 16.51 -28.69
N SER A 33 -61.97 17.62 -29.35
CA SER A 33 -60.97 18.55 -29.88
C SER A 33 -60.20 19.25 -28.76
N PRO A 34 -58.90 19.56 -28.95
CA PRO A 34 -58.16 20.41 -28.01
C PRO A 34 -58.77 21.81 -27.91
N VAL A 35 -58.68 22.41 -26.73
CA VAL A 35 -59.12 23.79 -26.48
C VAL A 35 -57.90 24.72 -26.54
N GLY A 36 -57.87 25.66 -27.48
CA GLY A 36 -56.77 26.63 -27.59
C GLY A 36 -55.50 26.04 -28.22
N LYS A 37 -54.38 26.01 -27.47
CA LYS A 37 -53.05 25.56 -27.95
C LYS A 37 -52.73 24.08 -27.63
N GLY A 38 -53.71 23.28 -27.23
CA GLY A 38 -53.46 21.89 -26.90
C GLY A 38 -53.18 21.01 -28.11
N LYS A 39 -52.52 19.88 -27.88
CA LYS A 39 -52.22 18.87 -28.90
C LYS A 39 -53.51 18.14 -29.31
N ALA A 40 -53.74 17.98 -30.61
CA ALA A 40 -54.83 17.16 -31.14
C ALA A 40 -54.53 15.68 -30.94
N VAL A 41 -55.57 14.87 -30.79
CA VAL A 41 -55.45 13.41 -30.72
C VAL A 41 -54.91 12.89 -32.05
N GLU A 42 -53.85 12.09 -32.03
CA GLU A 42 -53.32 11.45 -33.23
C GLU A 42 -53.96 10.08 -33.44
N VAL A 43 -54.15 9.70 -34.72
CA VAL A 43 -54.73 8.40 -35.08
C VAL A 43 -53.90 7.24 -34.50
N ASN A 44 -52.58 7.39 -34.45
CA ASN A 44 -51.68 6.36 -33.92
C ASN A 44 -51.86 6.12 -32.42
N ASP A 45 -52.18 7.15 -31.63
CA ASP A 45 -52.40 7.02 -30.19
C ASP A 45 -53.68 6.21 -29.92
N VAL A 46 -54.73 6.49 -30.69
CA VAL A 46 -55.99 5.75 -30.63
C VAL A 46 -55.79 4.30 -31.07
N ILE A 47 -55.13 4.07 -32.21
CA ILE A 47 -54.83 2.72 -32.70
C ILE A 47 -54.00 1.92 -31.68
N SER A 48 -52.99 2.54 -31.06
CA SER A 48 -52.15 1.89 -30.04
C SER A 48 -52.97 1.47 -28.82
N ARG A 49 -53.93 2.30 -28.39
CA ARG A 49 -54.86 2.01 -27.30
C ARG A 49 -55.85 0.89 -27.68
N LEU A 50 -56.43 0.94 -28.87
CA LEU A 50 -57.35 -0.09 -29.39
C LEU A 50 -56.64 -1.45 -29.53
N ALA A 51 -55.38 -1.45 -29.99
CA ALA A 51 -54.56 -2.65 -30.10
C ALA A 51 -54.21 -3.24 -28.71
N GLN A 52 -53.90 -2.40 -27.72
CA GLN A 52 -53.68 -2.84 -26.33
C GLN A 52 -54.93 -3.51 -25.73
N LYS A 53 -56.11 -2.93 -25.96
CA LYS A 53 -57.40 -3.50 -25.53
C LYS A 53 -57.94 -4.60 -26.47
N LYS A 54 -57.15 -5.05 -27.46
CA LYS A 54 -57.53 -6.07 -28.48
C LYS A 54 -58.92 -5.85 -29.08
N ILE A 55 -59.26 -4.59 -29.34
CA ILE A 55 -60.55 -4.20 -29.88
C ILE A 55 -60.54 -4.47 -31.38
N SER A 56 -61.58 -5.13 -31.89
CA SER A 56 -61.82 -5.22 -33.32
C SER A 56 -62.48 -3.93 -33.77
N TYR A 57 -61.79 -3.17 -34.62
CA TYR A 57 -62.27 -1.87 -35.08
C TYR A 57 -62.22 -1.73 -36.61
N ASP A 58 -63.09 -0.88 -37.13
CA ASP A 58 -63.09 -0.39 -38.49
C ASP A 58 -62.14 0.82 -38.58
N LYS A 59 -61.06 0.63 -39.35
CA LYS A 59 -59.99 1.62 -39.50
C LYS A 59 -60.52 2.93 -40.11
N GLU A 60 -61.45 2.85 -41.05
CA GLU A 60 -62.01 4.05 -41.72
C GLU A 60 -62.83 4.87 -40.72
N MET A 61 -63.58 4.21 -39.84
CA MET A 61 -64.38 4.86 -38.80
C MET A 61 -63.52 5.51 -37.71
N VAL A 62 -62.39 4.89 -37.34
CA VAL A 62 -61.42 5.48 -36.40
C VAL A 62 -60.76 6.72 -36.99
N GLU A 63 -60.30 6.65 -38.25
CA GLU A 63 -59.74 7.81 -38.96
C GLU A 63 -60.77 8.94 -39.09
N TYR A 64 -62.02 8.61 -39.44
CA TYR A 64 -63.11 9.57 -39.51
C TYR A 64 -63.36 10.27 -38.17
N ALA A 65 -63.44 9.52 -37.07
CA ALA A 65 -63.68 10.05 -35.74
C ALA A 65 -62.56 11.00 -35.27
N VAL A 66 -61.29 10.65 -35.55
CA VAL A 66 -60.13 11.47 -35.19
C VAL A 66 -60.02 12.71 -36.07
N GLN A 67 -60.21 12.59 -37.39
CA GLN A 67 -60.10 13.73 -38.32
C GLN A 67 -61.24 14.74 -38.14
N LYS A 68 -62.46 14.27 -37.88
CA LYS A 68 -63.61 15.15 -37.68
C LYS A 68 -63.72 15.65 -36.24
N ALA A 69 -62.99 15.05 -35.30
CA ALA A 69 -63.01 15.34 -33.87
C ALA A 69 -64.43 15.59 -33.36
N VAL A 70 -65.32 14.68 -33.77
CA VAL A 70 -66.74 14.81 -33.50
C VAL A 70 -66.91 14.49 -32.02
N ASN A 71 -67.40 15.46 -31.25
CA ASN A 71 -67.79 15.27 -29.85
C ASN A 71 -69.02 14.33 -29.70
N THR A 72 -69.26 13.45 -30.68
CA THR A 72 -70.34 12.49 -30.73
C THR A 72 -69.77 11.08 -30.88
N PRO A 73 -70.39 10.06 -30.25
CA PRO A 73 -69.90 8.69 -30.34
C PRO A 73 -70.01 8.14 -31.76
N VAL A 74 -68.89 7.74 -32.36
CA VAL A 74 -68.84 7.05 -33.65
C VAL A 74 -68.71 5.55 -33.40
N LYS A 75 -69.59 4.72 -33.99
CA LYS A 75 -69.46 3.26 -33.90
C LYS A 75 -68.19 2.85 -34.65
N ILE A 76 -67.21 2.32 -33.92
CA ILE A 76 -65.92 1.88 -34.47
C ILE A 76 -65.83 0.35 -34.56
N GLY A 77 -66.71 -0.40 -33.91
CA GLY A 77 -66.67 -1.86 -33.94
C GLY A 77 -67.96 -2.53 -33.47
N GLU A 78 -68.04 -3.83 -33.66
CA GLU A 78 -69.13 -4.69 -33.17
C GLU A 78 -69.11 -4.83 -31.63
N PRO A 79 -70.19 -5.30 -30.99
CA PRO A 79 -70.24 -5.48 -29.54
C PRO A 79 -69.14 -6.44 -29.07
N GLN A 80 -68.37 -6.00 -28.09
CA GLN A 80 -67.32 -6.79 -27.46
C GLN A 80 -67.18 -6.36 -26.01
N GLU A 81 -66.74 -7.28 -25.18
CA GLU A 81 -66.51 -7.02 -23.76
C GLU A 81 -65.28 -6.13 -23.58
N GLU A 82 -65.34 -5.23 -22.60
CA GLU A 82 -64.19 -4.43 -22.23
C GLU A 82 -63.11 -5.32 -21.61
N LEU A 83 -61.95 -5.40 -22.25
CA LEU A 83 -60.78 -6.00 -21.62
C LEU A 83 -60.22 -5.03 -20.58
N VAL A 84 -60.46 -5.40 -19.34
CA VAL A 84 -59.92 -4.75 -18.16
C VAL A 84 -58.44 -5.09 -18.02
N LEU A 85 -57.56 -4.08 -17.97
CA LEU A 85 -56.13 -4.29 -17.80
C LEU A 85 -55.71 -3.93 -16.38
N ASP A 86 -55.15 -4.90 -15.67
CA ASP A 86 -54.52 -4.68 -14.37
C ASP A 86 -53.24 -3.87 -14.52
N ALA A 87 -52.78 -3.25 -13.42
CA ALA A 87 -51.48 -2.62 -13.37
C ALA A 87 -50.39 -3.65 -13.70
N SER A 88 -49.37 -3.24 -14.46
CA SER A 88 -48.28 -4.14 -14.87
C SER A 88 -46.92 -3.54 -14.57
N ILE A 89 -45.95 -4.39 -14.30
CA ILE A 89 -44.58 -4.00 -13.98
C ILE A 89 -43.65 -4.52 -15.05
N ASN A 90 -42.80 -3.64 -15.57
CA ASN A 90 -41.65 -4.03 -16.38
C ASN A 90 -40.41 -3.93 -15.51
N VAL A 91 -39.71 -5.05 -15.33
CA VAL A 91 -38.45 -5.12 -14.58
C VAL A 91 -37.30 -5.13 -15.58
N ASN A 92 -36.28 -4.32 -15.33
CA ASN A 92 -35.05 -4.31 -16.11
C ASN A 92 -33.85 -4.50 -15.18
N ILE A 93 -33.03 -5.50 -15.47
CA ILE A 93 -31.78 -5.76 -14.78
C ILE A 93 -30.65 -5.20 -15.64
N SER A 94 -29.74 -4.45 -15.02
CA SER A 94 -28.56 -3.91 -15.70
C SER A 94 -27.66 -5.02 -16.25
N ALA A 95 -26.87 -4.72 -17.29
CA ALA A 95 -26.00 -5.71 -17.94
C ALA A 95 -24.96 -6.33 -16.99
N ASP A 96 -24.54 -5.58 -15.97
CA ASP A 96 -23.64 -6.03 -14.89
C ASP A 96 -24.37 -6.83 -13.79
N LYS A 97 -25.70 -6.97 -13.87
CA LYS A 97 -26.57 -7.64 -12.90
C LYS A 97 -26.47 -7.06 -11.48
N MET A 98 -25.96 -5.83 -11.34
CA MET A 98 -25.79 -5.17 -10.05
C MET A 98 -26.99 -4.33 -9.63
N LYS A 99 -27.87 -3.96 -10.58
CA LYS A 99 -29.03 -3.12 -10.30
C LYS A 99 -30.27 -3.70 -10.96
N ALA A 100 -31.38 -3.68 -10.24
CA ALA A 100 -32.70 -3.94 -10.80
C ALA A 100 -33.53 -2.67 -10.72
N THR A 101 -34.11 -2.30 -11.85
CA THR A 101 -35.06 -1.20 -11.95
C THR A 101 -36.43 -1.73 -12.35
N MET A 102 -37.48 -1.02 -11.96
CA MET A 102 -38.84 -1.36 -12.32
C MET A 102 -39.60 -0.11 -12.81
N VAL A 103 -40.50 -0.31 -13.76
CA VAL A 103 -41.43 0.70 -14.26
C VAL A 103 -42.85 0.17 -14.12
N ILE A 104 -43.70 0.91 -13.41
CA ILE A 104 -45.10 0.54 -13.17
C ILE A 104 -45.99 1.25 -14.18
N LYS A 105 -46.82 0.48 -14.88
CA LYS A 105 -47.86 1.02 -15.76
C LYS A 105 -49.19 1.08 -15.00
N PRO A 106 -49.96 2.17 -15.15
CA PRO A 106 -51.24 2.32 -14.47
C PRO A 106 -52.26 1.28 -14.97
N PRO A 107 -53.22 0.87 -14.13
CA PRO A 107 -54.31 0.01 -14.55
C PRO A 107 -55.26 0.75 -15.51
N ASP A 108 -55.91 0.03 -16.43
CA ASP A 108 -56.93 0.54 -17.34
C ASP A 108 -58.24 -0.23 -17.07
N GLY A 109 -59.01 0.29 -16.11
CA GLY A 109 -60.23 -0.33 -15.57
C GLY A 109 -59.97 -1.45 -14.56
N GLY A 110 -58.72 -1.93 -14.42
CA GLY A 110 -58.35 -3.07 -13.59
C GLY A 110 -57.87 -2.72 -12.19
N ARG A 111 -57.31 -3.73 -11.51
CA ARG A 111 -56.83 -3.57 -10.12
C ARG A 111 -55.40 -3.07 -10.05
N MET A 112 -55.06 -2.44 -8.92
CA MET A 112 -53.67 -2.18 -8.56
C MET A 112 -53.00 -3.47 -8.06
N LEU A 113 -51.69 -3.58 -8.28
CA LEU A 113 -50.90 -4.70 -7.79
C LEU A 113 -50.67 -4.57 -6.28
N THR A 114 -50.76 -5.68 -5.56
CA THR A 114 -50.39 -5.72 -4.14
C THR A 114 -48.89 -5.89 -3.97
N LYS A 115 -48.35 -5.54 -2.78
CA LYS A 115 -46.93 -5.72 -2.45
C LYS A 115 -46.42 -7.13 -2.74
N GLU A 116 -47.24 -8.13 -2.43
CA GLU A 116 -46.93 -9.55 -2.63
C GLU A 116 -46.77 -9.87 -4.11
N GLU A 117 -47.67 -9.36 -4.96
CA GLU A 117 -47.62 -9.54 -6.40
C GLU A 117 -46.42 -8.84 -7.02
N ILE A 118 -46.11 -7.63 -6.55
CA ILE A 118 -44.89 -6.91 -6.98
C ILE A 118 -43.66 -7.75 -6.63
N MET A 119 -43.60 -8.32 -5.43
CA MET A 119 -42.48 -9.16 -5.01
C MET A 119 -42.39 -10.46 -5.82
N GLU A 120 -43.51 -11.10 -6.16
CA GLU A 120 -43.54 -12.27 -7.04
C GLU A 120 -43.06 -11.94 -8.45
N ILE A 121 -43.51 -10.81 -9.03
CA ILE A 121 -43.04 -10.35 -10.35
C ILE A 121 -41.53 -10.11 -10.32
N LEU A 122 -41.00 -9.46 -9.27
CA LEU A 122 -39.56 -9.24 -9.12
C LEU A 122 -38.79 -10.56 -9.07
N LYS A 123 -39.25 -11.54 -8.28
CA LYS A 123 -38.63 -12.87 -8.19
C LYS A 123 -38.67 -13.63 -9.51
N ASN A 124 -39.81 -13.57 -10.23
CA ASN A 124 -39.99 -14.21 -11.54
C ASN A 124 -39.10 -13.59 -12.62
N ASN A 125 -38.76 -12.30 -12.49
CA ASN A 125 -37.82 -11.60 -13.37
C ASN A 125 -36.36 -11.76 -12.91
N GLY A 126 -36.08 -12.61 -11.92
CA GLY A 126 -34.72 -12.93 -11.46
C GLY A 126 -34.21 -12.09 -10.30
N VAL A 127 -34.95 -11.09 -9.80
CA VAL A 127 -34.52 -10.27 -8.66
C VAL A 127 -34.77 -11.02 -7.35
N ARG A 128 -33.71 -11.54 -6.74
CA ARG A 128 -33.75 -12.39 -5.53
C ARG A 128 -33.01 -11.80 -4.33
N TYR A 129 -32.09 -10.87 -4.58
CA TYR A 129 -31.23 -10.28 -3.56
C TYR A 129 -31.19 -8.75 -3.67
N GLY A 130 -30.95 -8.09 -2.54
CA GLY A 130 -30.73 -6.64 -2.50
C GLY A 130 -31.98 -5.78 -2.66
N ILE A 131 -33.17 -6.35 -2.52
CA ILE A 131 -34.45 -5.62 -2.65
C ILE A 131 -34.57 -4.58 -1.54
N ASN A 132 -34.79 -3.32 -1.93
CA ASN A 132 -35.05 -2.24 -0.99
C ASN A 132 -36.52 -2.31 -0.53
N GLU A 133 -36.73 -2.88 0.66
CA GLU A 133 -38.08 -3.03 1.24
C GLU A 133 -38.78 -1.69 1.46
N SER A 134 -38.04 -0.63 1.80
CA SER A 134 -38.59 0.70 2.00
C SER A 134 -39.14 1.27 0.69
N THR A 135 -38.39 1.15 -0.41
CA THR A 135 -38.85 1.56 -1.73
C THR A 135 -40.06 0.74 -2.17
N LEU A 136 -40.04 -0.58 -1.96
CA LEU A 136 -41.16 -1.47 -2.28
C LEU A 136 -42.44 -1.06 -1.54
N GLU A 137 -42.34 -0.70 -0.27
CA GLU A 137 -43.48 -0.29 0.54
C GLU A 137 -44.01 1.10 0.13
N SER A 138 -43.13 2.06 -0.16
CA SER A 138 -43.52 3.36 -0.69
C SER A 138 -44.24 3.24 -2.02
N VAL A 139 -43.72 2.41 -2.92
CA VAL A 139 -44.28 2.14 -4.25
C VAL A 139 -45.64 1.44 -4.16
N SER A 140 -45.83 0.53 -3.21
CA SER A 140 -47.11 -0.15 -3.01
C SER A 140 -48.19 0.77 -2.43
N LYS A 141 -47.82 1.75 -1.59
CA LYS A 141 -48.77 2.71 -0.99
C LYS A 141 -49.05 3.91 -1.89
N TYR A 142 -48.03 4.39 -2.58
CA TYR A 142 -48.05 5.58 -3.44
C TYR A 142 -47.39 5.22 -4.79
N PRO A 143 -48.12 4.53 -5.69
CA PRO A 143 -47.55 4.08 -6.95
C PRO A 143 -47.17 5.27 -7.83
N VAL A 144 -45.90 5.31 -8.21
CA VAL A 144 -45.37 6.26 -9.19
C VAL A 144 -45.36 5.56 -10.54
N TYR A 145 -46.17 6.06 -11.46
CA TYR A 145 -46.36 5.45 -12.78
C TYR A 145 -45.37 6.01 -13.81
N ASN A 146 -44.98 5.15 -14.76
CA ASN A 146 -44.14 5.48 -15.91
C ASN A 146 -42.74 6.04 -15.57
N GLU A 147 -42.29 5.90 -14.32
CA GLU A 147 -40.97 6.30 -13.86
C GLU A 147 -40.06 5.09 -13.62
N ILE A 148 -38.76 5.29 -13.76
CA ILE A 148 -37.74 4.26 -13.51
C ILE A 148 -37.40 4.28 -12.02
N ILE A 149 -37.73 3.18 -11.33
CA ILE A 149 -37.51 3.05 -9.89
C ILE A 149 -36.44 1.99 -9.64
N LEU A 150 -35.37 2.37 -8.95
CA LEU A 150 -34.37 1.41 -8.47
C LEU A 150 -34.94 0.61 -7.30
N ILE A 151 -35.11 -0.69 -7.49
CA ILE A 151 -35.79 -1.57 -6.53
C ILE A 151 -34.85 -2.55 -5.85
N ALA A 152 -33.73 -2.91 -6.48
CA ALA A 152 -32.72 -3.75 -5.86
C ALA A 152 -31.29 -3.36 -6.28
N GLU A 153 -30.36 -3.51 -5.35
CA GLU A 153 -28.92 -3.35 -5.57
C GLU A 153 -28.13 -4.55 -5.05
N GLY A 154 -27.27 -5.09 -5.89
CA GLY A 154 -26.30 -6.11 -5.52
C GLY A 154 -25.21 -5.55 -4.61
N THR A 155 -24.53 -6.43 -3.89
CA THR A 155 -23.34 -6.09 -3.09
C THR A 155 -22.10 -6.25 -3.96
N PRO A 156 -21.33 -5.18 -4.25
CA PRO A 156 -20.14 -5.29 -5.09
C PRO A 156 -19.03 -6.09 -4.38
N PRO A 157 -18.19 -6.84 -5.12
CA PRO A 157 -17.06 -7.55 -4.53
C PRO A 157 -16.01 -6.56 -4.01
N THR A 158 -15.39 -6.89 -2.89
CA THR A 158 -14.29 -6.11 -2.33
C THR A 158 -12.99 -6.87 -2.52
N ASN A 159 -12.07 -6.32 -3.31
CA ASN A 159 -10.78 -6.95 -3.57
C ASN A 159 -9.93 -7.03 -2.28
N GLY A 160 -9.23 -8.15 -2.14
CA GLY A 160 -8.26 -8.37 -1.09
C GLY A 160 -7.04 -7.46 -1.23
N GLN A 161 -6.33 -7.24 -0.13
CA GLN A 161 -5.11 -6.46 -0.13
C GLN A 161 -3.91 -7.38 -0.31
N ASN A 162 -3.01 -7.03 -1.24
CA ASN A 162 -1.76 -7.77 -1.41
C ASN A 162 -0.94 -7.72 -0.11
N GLY A 163 -0.25 -8.83 0.16
CA GLY A 163 0.75 -8.85 1.22
C GLY A 163 1.84 -7.83 0.91
N LYS A 164 2.43 -7.27 1.97
CA LYS A 164 3.51 -6.29 1.86
C LYS A 164 4.71 -6.77 2.66
N VAL A 165 5.89 -6.35 2.24
CA VAL A 165 7.11 -6.54 3.03
C VAL A 165 7.37 -5.24 3.75
N GLU A 166 7.38 -5.30 5.08
CA GLU A 166 7.80 -4.20 5.94
C GLU A 166 9.30 -4.32 6.18
N PHE A 167 10.04 -3.23 5.94
CA PHE A 167 11.48 -3.16 6.15
C PHE A 167 11.76 -2.47 7.49
N HIS A 168 12.54 -3.12 8.35
CA HIS A 168 12.94 -2.59 9.67
C HIS A 168 14.28 -1.84 9.62
N PHE A 169 14.68 -1.40 8.43
CA PHE A 169 15.91 -0.65 8.17
C PHE A 169 15.67 0.41 7.10
N ASP A 170 16.44 1.50 7.13
CA ASP A 170 16.28 2.61 6.20
C ASP A 170 16.85 2.26 4.81
N LEU A 171 15.95 2.12 3.83
CA LEU A 171 16.30 1.83 2.43
C LEU A 171 16.99 3.01 1.72
N ASN A 172 16.75 4.25 2.18
CA ASN A 172 17.21 5.48 1.56
C ASN A 172 17.94 6.35 2.59
N LYS A 173 19.17 5.97 2.96
CA LYS A 173 20.01 6.85 3.78
C LYS A 173 20.59 7.98 2.95
N GLU A 174 19.94 9.15 3.01
CA GLU A 174 20.59 10.41 2.65
C GLU A 174 21.73 10.68 3.64
N ARG A 175 22.89 11.11 3.14
CA ARG A 175 24.06 11.50 3.96
C ARG A 175 23.75 12.80 4.72
N LYS A 176 22.89 12.74 5.74
CA LYS A 176 22.51 13.88 6.56
C LYS A 176 23.42 13.91 7.81
N PRO A 177 24.15 15.01 8.05
CA PRO A 177 24.94 15.13 9.26
C PRO A 177 24.04 15.20 10.50
N THR A 178 24.49 14.60 11.60
CA THR A 178 23.72 14.57 12.85
C THR A 178 23.69 15.96 13.48
N VAL A 179 22.49 16.44 13.81
CA VAL A 179 22.30 17.70 14.55
C VAL A 179 22.27 17.37 16.04
N LEU A 180 23.21 17.92 16.81
CA LEU A 180 23.26 17.76 18.27
C LEU A 180 22.11 18.55 18.93
N GLU A 181 21.74 18.21 20.17
CA GLU A 181 20.67 18.90 20.93
C GLU A 181 20.92 20.42 21.10
N ASP A 182 22.18 20.87 20.98
CA ASP A 182 22.60 22.27 21.02
C ASP A 182 22.58 22.97 19.64
N GLY A 183 21.98 22.35 18.62
CA GLY A 183 21.86 22.91 17.26
C GLY A 183 23.16 22.96 16.45
N ARG A 184 24.28 22.46 17.00
CA ARG A 184 25.55 22.31 16.28
C ARG A 184 25.53 21.03 15.45
N VAL A 185 25.94 21.15 14.19
CA VAL A 185 26.04 20.03 13.25
C VAL A 185 27.39 19.33 13.45
N ASP A 186 27.38 18.06 13.86
CA ASP A 186 28.60 17.26 13.91
C ASP A 186 28.82 16.57 12.56
N PHE A 187 29.79 17.07 11.79
CA PHE A 187 30.18 16.48 10.51
C PHE A 187 30.96 15.16 10.66
N ARG A 188 31.23 14.71 11.89
CA ARG A 188 31.98 13.48 12.17
C ARG A 188 31.09 12.27 12.43
N GLU A 189 29.86 12.46 12.89
CA GLU A 189 28.91 11.36 13.12
C GLU A 189 27.86 11.32 12.02
N LEU A 190 28.21 10.68 10.90
CA LEU A 190 27.33 10.55 9.73
C LEU A 190 26.37 9.34 9.82
N ASN A 191 26.46 8.50 10.87
CA ASN A 191 25.62 7.30 11.11
C ASN A 191 25.23 6.52 9.83
N LEU A 192 26.19 6.41 8.91
CA LEU A 192 25.93 6.01 7.53
C LEU A 192 25.73 4.49 7.38
N ILE A 193 26.11 3.73 8.41
CA ILE A 193 26.18 2.28 8.37
C ILE A 193 25.02 1.71 9.19
N GLU A 194 24.08 1.04 8.52
CA GLU A 194 23.11 0.15 9.17
C GLU A 194 23.78 -1.15 9.54
N SER A 195 24.21 -1.22 10.79
CA SER A 195 24.74 -2.45 11.36
C SER A 195 23.63 -3.26 12.01
N VAL A 196 23.64 -4.56 11.74
CA VAL A 196 22.70 -5.53 12.31
C VAL A 196 23.45 -6.67 12.97
N ARG A 197 22.79 -7.26 13.96
CA ARG A 197 23.30 -8.44 14.66
C ARG A 197 22.65 -9.71 14.15
N LYS A 198 23.35 -10.84 14.27
CA LYS A 198 22.80 -12.16 13.99
C LYS A 198 21.50 -12.36 14.78
N GLY A 199 20.45 -12.81 14.08
CA GLY A 199 19.12 -13.01 14.62
C GLY A 199 18.23 -11.76 14.64
N GLN A 200 18.75 -10.57 14.28
CA GLN A 200 17.94 -9.36 14.18
C GLN A 200 16.97 -9.46 12.99
N VAL A 201 15.72 -9.03 13.20
CA VAL A 201 14.69 -8.98 12.16
C VAL A 201 14.98 -7.83 11.20
N LEU A 202 15.07 -8.14 9.91
CA LEU A 202 15.33 -7.20 8.82
C LEU A 202 14.04 -6.85 8.08
N CYS A 203 13.20 -7.85 7.83
CA CYS A 203 11.92 -7.66 7.16
C CYS A 203 10.84 -8.52 7.80
N SER A 204 9.62 -8.00 7.82
CA SER A 204 8.42 -8.74 8.23
C SER A 204 7.42 -8.80 7.09
N LEU A 205 6.77 -9.96 6.94
CA LEU A 205 5.75 -10.19 5.93
C LEU A 205 4.39 -9.84 6.53
N ILE A 206 3.73 -8.84 5.94
CA ILE A 206 2.34 -8.52 6.22
C ILE A 206 1.47 -9.45 5.36
N PRO A 207 0.64 -10.32 5.98
CA PRO A 207 -0.14 -11.31 5.25
C PRO A 207 -1.16 -10.62 4.31
N PRO A 208 -1.47 -11.23 3.15
CA PRO A 208 -2.53 -10.73 2.29
C PRO A 208 -3.89 -10.84 2.98
N LEU A 209 -4.78 -9.90 2.69
CA LEU A 209 -6.17 -10.00 3.11
C LEU A 209 -6.99 -10.66 1.98
N PRO A 210 -7.87 -11.62 2.31
CA PRO A 210 -8.78 -12.20 1.32
C PRO A 210 -9.74 -11.12 0.80
N GLY A 211 -10.19 -11.29 -0.44
CA GLY A 211 -11.30 -10.51 -0.96
C GLY A 211 -12.62 -10.99 -0.39
N ALA A 212 -13.59 -10.10 -0.24
CA ALA A 212 -14.96 -10.47 0.13
C ALA A 212 -15.79 -10.59 -1.16
N PRO A 213 -16.37 -11.78 -1.46
CA PRO A 213 -17.18 -11.95 -2.65
C PRO A 213 -18.40 -11.02 -2.61
N GLY A 214 -18.76 -10.52 -3.78
CA GLY A 214 -19.98 -9.75 -3.98
C GLY A 214 -21.17 -10.66 -4.28
N ARG A 215 -22.35 -10.07 -4.43
CA ARG A 215 -23.59 -10.78 -4.76
C ARG A 215 -24.45 -9.91 -5.66
N THR A 216 -24.84 -10.43 -6.83
CA THR A 216 -25.71 -9.74 -7.78
C THR A 216 -27.16 -9.69 -7.29
N VAL A 217 -28.02 -8.91 -7.96
CA VAL A 217 -29.47 -8.91 -7.69
C VAL A 217 -30.13 -10.26 -7.99
N GLU A 218 -29.53 -11.04 -8.89
CA GLU A 218 -29.96 -12.41 -9.23
C GLU A 218 -29.58 -13.49 -8.22
N ASP A 219 -28.95 -13.12 -7.11
CA ASP A 219 -28.42 -14.09 -6.15
C ASP A 219 -27.29 -14.97 -6.75
N THR A 220 -26.43 -14.37 -7.56
CA THR A 220 -25.21 -15.02 -8.05
C THR A 220 -23.99 -14.39 -7.38
N GLU A 221 -23.05 -15.22 -6.94
CA GLU A 221 -21.83 -14.77 -6.29
C GLU A 221 -20.88 -14.13 -7.32
N VAL A 222 -20.36 -12.95 -7.00
CA VAL A 222 -19.35 -12.27 -7.80
C VAL A 222 -18.00 -12.50 -7.14
N PRO A 223 -17.08 -13.27 -7.74
CA PRO A 223 -15.81 -13.59 -7.10
C PRO A 223 -14.97 -12.33 -6.90
N ALA A 224 -14.40 -12.19 -5.70
CA ALA A 224 -13.42 -11.14 -5.42
C ALA A 224 -12.01 -11.65 -5.69
N LEU A 225 -11.12 -10.73 -6.07
CA LEU A 225 -9.71 -11.04 -6.21
C LEU A 225 -9.07 -11.12 -4.83
N ASN A 226 -8.48 -12.27 -4.50
CA ASN A 226 -7.69 -12.41 -3.28
C ASN A 226 -6.37 -11.64 -3.40
N GLY A 227 -5.90 -11.09 -2.28
CA GLY A 227 -4.58 -10.49 -2.19
C GLY A 227 -3.49 -11.52 -2.50
N LYS A 228 -2.48 -11.12 -3.28
CA LYS A 228 -1.33 -11.99 -3.57
C LYS A 228 -0.39 -12.01 -2.36
N PRO A 229 0.18 -13.17 -2.00
CA PRO A 229 1.19 -13.24 -0.95
C PRO A 229 2.44 -12.47 -1.38
N ALA A 230 3.02 -11.70 -0.45
CA ALA A 230 4.35 -11.13 -0.64
C ALA A 230 5.41 -12.22 -0.53
N VAL A 231 6.55 -12.01 -1.19
CA VAL A 231 7.72 -12.90 -1.08
C VAL A 231 8.82 -12.13 -0.37
N LEU A 232 9.42 -12.75 0.65
CA LEU A 232 10.53 -12.15 1.38
C LEU A 232 11.76 -11.99 0.46
N PRO A 233 12.39 -10.81 0.40
CA PRO A 233 13.53 -10.52 -0.45
C PRO A 233 14.83 -11.14 0.09
N LYS A 234 14.96 -12.46 0.01
CA LYS A 234 16.12 -13.21 0.51
C LYS A 234 17.36 -13.03 -0.37
N GLY A 235 18.43 -12.50 0.20
CA GLY A 235 19.76 -12.43 -0.39
C GLY A 235 20.80 -13.30 0.33
N LYS A 236 22.03 -12.80 0.44
CA LYS A 236 23.17 -13.48 1.08
C LYS A 236 23.20 -13.23 2.59
N ASN A 237 23.59 -14.25 3.35
CA ASN A 237 23.75 -14.21 4.81
C ASN A 237 22.51 -13.74 5.58
N VAL A 238 21.33 -14.04 5.03
CA VAL A 238 20.03 -13.82 5.67
C VAL A 238 19.27 -15.15 5.72
N GLU A 239 18.53 -15.34 6.79
CA GLU A 239 17.76 -16.56 7.06
C GLU A 239 16.28 -16.19 7.19
N ILE A 240 15.40 -17.12 6.81
CA ILE A 240 13.96 -16.95 7.01
C ILE A 240 13.64 -17.71 8.30
N THR A 241 12.84 -17.11 9.18
CA THR A 241 12.40 -17.77 10.41
C THR A 241 11.58 -19.02 10.10
N GLU A 242 11.50 -19.96 11.05
CA GLU A 242 10.72 -21.20 10.89
C GLU A 242 9.25 -20.94 10.52
N ASP A 243 8.68 -19.84 11.05
CA ASP A 243 7.32 -19.41 10.76
C ASP A 243 7.12 -18.86 9.33
N GLY A 244 8.20 -18.63 8.58
CA GLY A 244 8.16 -18.09 7.22
C GLY A 244 7.75 -16.62 7.11
N GLN A 245 7.52 -15.93 8.23
CA GLN A 245 6.99 -14.56 8.26
C GLN A 245 8.08 -13.49 8.37
N ASN A 246 9.26 -13.82 8.89
CA ASN A 246 10.32 -12.85 9.13
C ASN A 246 11.61 -13.25 8.41
N LEU A 247 12.31 -12.24 7.89
CA LEU A 247 13.67 -12.35 7.38
C LEU A 247 14.62 -11.82 8.45
N ILE A 248 15.54 -12.66 8.92
CA ILE A 248 16.51 -12.35 9.96
C ILE A 248 17.94 -12.33 9.40
N ALA A 249 18.82 -11.57 10.05
CA ALA A 249 20.25 -11.58 9.73
C ALA A 249 20.89 -12.91 10.18
N GLY A 250 21.59 -13.59 9.27
CA GLY A 250 22.32 -14.83 9.59
C GLY A 250 23.69 -14.59 10.24
N ILE A 251 24.23 -13.38 10.09
CA ILE A 251 25.53 -12.95 10.62
C ILE A 251 25.46 -11.51 11.14
N ASP A 252 26.41 -11.12 11.97
CA ASP A 252 26.65 -9.71 12.31
C ASP A 252 27.27 -8.99 11.11
N GLY A 253 26.76 -7.80 10.75
CA GLY A 253 27.27 -7.09 9.58
C GLY A 253 26.46 -5.87 9.15
N GLN A 254 26.69 -5.42 7.92
CA GLN A 254 25.98 -4.32 7.29
C GLN A 254 24.84 -4.85 6.43
N VAL A 255 23.63 -4.28 6.58
CA VAL A 255 22.51 -4.55 5.68
C VAL A 255 22.68 -3.75 4.40
N ASN A 256 22.51 -4.43 3.27
CA ASN A 256 22.47 -3.79 1.97
C ASN A 256 21.29 -4.33 1.16
N TYR A 257 20.49 -3.42 0.62
CA TYR A 257 19.40 -3.74 -0.28
C TYR A 257 19.84 -3.47 -1.72
N THR A 258 20.07 -4.53 -2.49
CA THR A 258 20.54 -4.44 -3.88
C THR A 258 19.78 -5.47 -4.72
N ASP A 259 19.38 -5.09 -5.93
CA ASP A 259 18.67 -5.98 -6.87
C ASP A 259 17.39 -6.61 -6.28
N GLY A 260 16.66 -5.83 -5.48
CA GLY A 260 15.43 -6.30 -4.82
C GLY A 260 15.67 -7.36 -3.73
N LYS A 261 16.91 -7.54 -3.26
CA LYS A 261 17.29 -8.53 -2.24
C LYS A 261 18.02 -7.88 -1.08
N VAL A 262 17.74 -8.38 0.12
CA VAL A 262 18.42 -7.99 1.36
C VAL A 262 19.62 -8.89 1.57
N ASN A 263 20.79 -8.28 1.67
CA ASN A 263 22.05 -8.97 1.91
C ASN A 263 22.68 -8.43 3.19
N VAL A 264 23.34 -9.30 3.95
CA VAL A 264 24.16 -8.88 5.09
C VAL A 264 25.63 -9.20 4.81
N PHE A 265 26.51 -8.23 4.98
CA PHE A 265 27.95 -8.40 4.79
C PHE A 265 28.69 -8.19 6.11
N ALA A 266 29.51 -9.17 6.52
CA ALA A 266 30.34 -9.05 7.73
C ALA A 266 31.47 -8.02 7.61
N ASN A 267 31.77 -7.56 6.39
CA ASN A 267 32.87 -6.63 6.12
C ASN A 267 32.29 -5.32 5.59
N TYR A 268 32.73 -4.21 6.18
CA TYR A 268 32.50 -2.87 5.68
C TYR A 268 33.75 -2.39 4.95
N GLU A 269 33.64 -2.17 3.64
CA GLU A 269 34.76 -1.71 2.81
C GLU A 269 34.63 -0.23 2.49
N VAL A 270 35.63 0.56 2.89
CA VAL A 270 35.77 1.96 2.54
C VAL A 270 36.74 2.04 1.35
N PRO A 271 36.25 2.35 0.14
CA PRO A 271 37.10 2.39 -1.05
C PRO A 271 38.05 3.60 -1.09
N ALA A 272 37.86 4.58 -0.20
CA ALA A 272 38.59 5.84 -0.15
C ALA A 272 39.21 6.09 1.24
N ASP A 273 39.65 7.33 1.46
CA ASP A 273 40.20 7.80 2.73
C ASP A 273 39.09 8.06 3.76
N VAL A 274 39.41 7.87 5.04
CA VAL A 274 38.54 8.27 6.15
C VAL A 274 38.82 9.74 6.48
N ASP A 275 37.95 10.61 5.99
CA ASP A 275 38.00 12.08 6.09
C ASP A 275 36.64 12.65 6.53
N ASN A 276 36.42 13.97 6.39
CA ASN A 276 35.14 14.61 6.72
C ASN A 276 33.97 14.11 5.85
N SER A 277 34.24 13.49 4.69
CA SER A 277 33.22 12.94 3.80
C SER A 277 32.72 11.58 4.28
N THR A 278 33.59 10.80 4.93
CA THR A 278 33.29 9.48 5.49
C THR A 278 32.86 9.55 6.96
N GLY A 279 33.48 10.43 7.74
CA GLY A 279 33.25 10.56 9.18
C GLY A 279 33.89 9.45 10.01
N ASN A 280 33.54 9.41 11.29
CA ASN A 280 33.89 8.31 12.18
C ASN A 280 33.17 7.03 11.76
N ILE A 281 33.84 5.89 11.92
CA ILE A 281 33.31 4.59 11.55
C ILE A 281 33.11 3.80 12.83
N SER A 282 31.88 3.33 13.07
CA SER A 282 31.58 2.36 14.12
C SER A 282 30.82 1.19 13.48
N PHE A 283 31.39 -0.01 13.54
CA PHE A 283 30.84 -1.17 12.87
C PHE A 283 31.00 -2.44 13.69
N VAL A 284 29.99 -3.29 13.78
CA VAL A 284 30.02 -4.52 14.58
C VAL A 284 30.87 -5.64 13.96
N GLY A 285 31.14 -5.57 12.65
CA GLY A 285 31.93 -6.56 11.90
C GLY A 285 33.35 -6.08 11.60
N ASN A 286 33.92 -6.58 10.51
CA ASN A 286 35.26 -6.20 10.05
C ASN A 286 35.22 -4.92 9.24
N VAL A 287 36.25 -4.07 9.36
CA VAL A 287 36.37 -2.83 8.60
C VAL A 287 37.62 -2.90 7.72
N ILE A 288 37.45 -2.69 6.42
CA ILE A 288 38.54 -2.69 5.43
C ILE A 288 38.62 -1.29 4.82
N ILE A 289 39.71 -0.58 5.07
CA ILE A 289 39.94 0.77 4.53
C ILE A 289 41.00 0.67 3.44
N ARG A 290 40.62 0.96 2.20
CA ARG A 290 41.53 0.96 1.05
C ARG A 290 42.44 2.19 1.03
N GLY A 291 41.97 3.30 1.60
CA GLY A 291 42.69 4.56 1.69
C GLY A 291 43.47 4.75 3.00
N ASN A 292 43.72 6.02 3.31
CA ASN A 292 44.34 6.49 4.55
C ASN A 292 43.29 6.80 5.61
N VAL A 293 43.70 6.83 6.88
CA VAL A 293 42.88 7.34 7.98
C VAL A 293 43.48 8.66 8.42
N LEU A 294 42.75 9.76 8.20
CA LEU A 294 43.25 11.11 8.47
C LEU A 294 43.19 11.45 9.98
N SER A 295 43.88 12.53 10.32
CA SER A 295 44.02 13.02 11.69
C SER A 295 42.67 13.35 12.34
N GLY A 296 42.47 12.81 13.55
CA GLY A 296 41.31 13.13 14.39
C GLY A 296 40.05 12.30 14.16
N PHE A 297 40.09 11.29 13.29
CA PHE A 297 39.00 10.33 13.10
C PHE A 297 39.12 9.13 14.03
N ILE A 298 37.96 8.52 14.30
CA ILE A 298 37.83 7.33 15.13
C ILE A 298 37.25 6.20 14.28
N VAL A 299 37.92 5.05 14.28
CA VAL A 299 37.46 3.81 13.65
C VAL A 299 37.31 2.77 14.75
N GLU A 300 36.08 2.33 14.99
CA GLU A 300 35.73 1.28 15.95
C GLU A 300 35.11 0.09 15.20
N ALA A 301 35.69 -1.09 15.41
CA ALA A 301 35.20 -2.34 14.84
C ALA A 301 34.98 -3.40 15.93
N GLY A 302 33.83 -4.07 15.92
CA GLY A 302 33.59 -5.28 16.72
C GLY A 302 34.31 -6.52 16.16
N GLY A 303 34.75 -6.46 14.90
CA GLY A 303 35.64 -7.45 14.30
C GLY A 303 37.09 -6.95 14.20
N SER A 304 37.73 -7.26 13.07
CA SER A 304 39.10 -6.83 12.76
C SER A 304 39.12 -5.58 11.88
N VAL A 305 40.17 -4.77 11.98
CA VAL A 305 40.39 -3.58 11.14
C VAL A 305 41.59 -3.80 10.24
N GLU A 306 41.41 -3.67 8.94
CA GLU A 306 42.49 -3.67 7.95
C GLU A 306 42.59 -2.31 7.26
N VAL A 307 43.77 -1.69 7.31
CA VAL A 307 44.07 -0.43 6.63
C VAL A 307 45.18 -0.64 5.61
N MET A 308 44.88 -0.36 4.35
CA MET A 308 45.81 -0.47 3.22
C MET A 308 46.75 0.75 3.11
N GLY A 309 46.27 1.93 3.51
CA GLY A 309 47.02 3.19 3.52
C GLY A 309 47.79 3.45 4.82
N VAL A 310 48.07 4.72 5.08
CA VAL A 310 48.74 5.22 6.30
C VAL A 310 47.68 5.71 7.29
N VAL A 311 47.95 5.51 8.58
CA VAL A 311 47.12 6.04 9.68
C VAL A 311 47.81 7.27 10.27
N GLU A 312 47.16 8.42 10.23
CA GLU A 312 47.69 9.69 10.72
C GLU A 312 46.88 10.17 11.92
N ALA A 313 47.51 10.31 13.09
CA ALA A 313 46.94 10.87 14.32
C ALA A 313 45.46 10.50 14.60
N ALA A 314 45.10 9.23 14.38
CA ALA A 314 43.75 8.71 14.49
C ALA A 314 43.64 7.67 15.62
N VAL A 315 42.40 7.37 16.00
CA VAL A 315 42.07 6.35 17.00
C VAL A 315 41.47 5.15 16.30
N ILE A 316 42.12 4.00 16.40
CA ILE A 316 41.63 2.72 15.87
C ILE A 316 41.39 1.77 17.03
N LYS A 317 40.16 1.30 17.17
CA LYS A 317 39.76 0.29 18.14
C LYS A 317 39.16 -0.91 17.42
N ALA A 318 39.64 -2.10 17.75
CA ALA A 318 39.11 -3.36 17.23
C ALA A 318 38.98 -4.36 18.38
N ASP A 319 37.88 -5.09 18.45
CA ASP A 319 37.77 -6.23 19.37
C ASP A 319 38.56 -7.45 18.84
N GLY A 320 38.74 -7.54 17.52
CA GLY A 320 39.65 -8.48 16.86
C GLY A 320 41.03 -7.89 16.58
N ASP A 321 41.61 -8.24 15.43
CA ASP A 321 42.98 -7.86 15.03
C ASP A 321 43.02 -6.48 14.35
N ILE A 322 44.14 -5.78 14.45
CA ILE A 322 44.43 -4.56 13.68
C ILE A 322 45.60 -4.82 12.73
N ILE A 323 45.34 -4.72 11.43
CA ILE A 323 46.31 -4.93 10.36
C ILE A 323 46.53 -3.63 9.60
N LEU A 324 47.69 -3.02 9.80
CA LEU A 324 48.17 -1.86 9.05
C LEU A 324 49.18 -2.33 7.99
N ARG A 325 48.78 -2.33 6.72
CA ARG A 325 49.67 -2.78 5.62
C ARG A 325 50.87 -1.85 5.41
N ARG A 326 50.76 -0.60 5.82
CA ARG A 326 51.85 0.37 5.89
C ARG A 326 52.21 0.64 7.35
N GLY A 327 51.88 1.81 7.87
CA GLY A 327 52.27 2.18 9.22
C GLY A 327 51.43 3.32 9.75
N MET A 328 51.77 3.74 10.96
CA MET A 328 51.05 4.76 11.69
C MET A 328 51.98 5.89 12.12
N GLN A 329 51.51 7.11 11.92
CA GLN A 329 52.12 8.35 12.41
C GLN A 329 51.16 9.01 13.40
N GLY A 330 51.35 8.77 14.68
CA GLY A 330 50.40 9.20 15.71
C GLY A 330 50.46 10.67 16.09
N LEU A 331 51.56 11.38 15.80
CA LEU A 331 51.79 12.78 16.19
C LEU A 331 51.44 13.07 17.68
N GLY A 332 51.62 12.08 18.56
CA GLY A 332 51.29 12.16 20.00
C GLY A 332 49.81 11.98 20.36
N LYS A 333 48.92 11.82 19.39
CA LYS A 333 47.46 11.65 19.58
C LYS A 333 46.91 10.32 19.08
N GLY A 334 47.72 9.57 18.33
CA GLY A 334 47.31 8.31 17.75
C GLY A 334 47.19 7.19 18.78
N LEU A 335 46.09 6.42 18.71
CA LEU A 335 45.81 5.29 19.59
C LEU A 335 45.42 4.05 18.76
N LEU A 336 46.12 2.93 18.96
CA LEU A 336 45.71 1.63 18.47
C LEU A 336 45.31 0.75 19.65
N LYS A 337 44.08 0.25 19.67
CA LYS A 337 43.60 -0.67 20.69
C LYS A 337 42.98 -1.91 20.06
N SER A 338 43.62 -3.05 20.24
CA SER A 338 43.16 -4.34 19.69
C SER A 338 42.87 -5.34 20.80
N GLY A 339 41.74 -6.04 20.69
CA GLY A 339 41.43 -7.22 21.49
C GLY A 339 42.17 -8.48 21.05
N GLY A 340 42.77 -8.47 19.86
CA GLY A 340 43.65 -9.51 19.31
C GLY A 340 45.07 -9.01 19.05
N ASP A 341 45.59 -9.30 17.86
CA ASP A 341 46.94 -8.99 17.41
C ASP A 341 47.01 -7.63 16.67
N ILE A 342 48.18 -6.97 16.75
CA ILE A 342 48.48 -5.77 15.96
C ILE A 342 49.65 -6.04 15.02
N ILE A 343 49.43 -5.84 13.72
CA ILE A 343 50.44 -6.01 12.67
C ILE A 343 50.60 -4.67 11.95
N ALA A 344 51.81 -4.11 11.93
CA ALA A 344 52.12 -2.87 11.21
C ALA A 344 53.55 -2.89 10.67
N LYS A 345 53.88 -2.22 9.57
CA LYS A 345 55.31 -2.09 9.19
C LYS A 345 56.05 -1.16 10.14
N TYR A 346 55.50 0.03 10.36
CA TYR A 346 56.09 0.98 11.30
C TYR A 346 55.03 1.69 12.14
N ILE A 347 55.38 2.03 13.39
CA ILE A 347 54.52 2.83 14.26
C ILE A 347 55.36 3.92 14.93
N GLU A 348 54.92 5.15 14.83
CA GLU A 348 55.63 6.32 15.36
C GLU A 348 54.73 7.20 16.23
N ASN A 349 55.26 7.74 17.34
CA ASN A 349 54.59 8.71 18.22
C ASN A 349 53.13 8.35 18.58
N SER A 350 52.88 7.07 18.90
CA SER A 350 51.54 6.53 19.14
C SER A 350 51.43 5.76 20.46
N ILE A 351 50.20 5.56 20.94
CA ILE A 351 49.88 4.66 22.04
C ILE A 351 49.31 3.37 21.44
N ILE A 352 49.89 2.23 21.79
CA ILE A 352 49.52 0.92 21.23
C ILE A 352 49.16 0.00 22.38
N GLU A 353 47.96 -0.59 22.33
CA GLU A 353 47.48 -1.59 23.28
C GLU A 353 46.95 -2.81 22.51
N ALA A 354 47.62 -3.94 22.64
CA ALA A 354 47.16 -5.23 22.12
C ALA A 354 47.00 -6.22 23.26
N LYS A 355 45.89 -6.97 23.29
CA LYS A 355 45.76 -8.13 24.19
C LYS A 355 46.55 -9.34 23.69
N GLY A 356 46.73 -9.47 22.37
CA GLY A 356 47.52 -10.52 21.72
C GLY A 356 48.96 -10.10 21.47
N ASP A 357 49.47 -10.50 20.31
CA ASP A 357 50.82 -10.23 19.81
C ASP A 357 50.91 -8.89 19.07
N ILE A 358 52.09 -8.27 19.10
CA ILE A 358 52.40 -7.09 18.30
C ILE A 358 53.56 -7.43 17.37
N LYS A 359 53.35 -7.31 16.07
CA LYS A 359 54.36 -7.55 15.03
C LYS A 359 54.61 -6.26 14.26
N ALA A 360 55.84 -5.74 14.33
CA ALA A 360 56.22 -4.59 13.52
C ALA A 360 57.65 -4.63 12.99
N GLU A 361 57.97 -3.91 11.93
CA GLU A 361 59.37 -3.77 11.50
C GLU A 361 60.10 -2.75 12.37
N ALA A 362 59.44 -1.63 12.70
CA ALA A 362 59.98 -0.59 13.57
C ALA A 362 58.91 0.09 14.42
N ILE A 363 59.23 0.38 15.69
CA ILE A 363 58.38 1.20 16.56
C ILE A 363 59.25 2.32 17.15
N MET A 364 58.80 3.58 17.03
CA MET A 364 59.59 4.76 17.41
C MET A 364 58.76 5.72 18.27
N HIS A 365 59.36 6.24 19.34
CA HIS A 365 58.76 7.25 20.21
C HIS A 365 57.33 6.94 20.69
N SER A 366 56.98 5.66 20.81
CA SER A 366 55.63 5.17 21.09
C SER A 366 55.55 4.49 22.45
N ASN A 367 54.36 4.46 23.06
CA ASN A 367 54.08 3.69 24.25
C ASN A 367 53.39 2.38 23.84
N VAL A 368 53.97 1.24 24.19
CA VAL A 368 53.53 -0.08 23.71
C VAL A 368 53.13 -0.95 24.89
N LYS A 369 51.91 -1.47 24.85
CA LYS A 369 51.38 -2.47 25.77
C LYS A 369 50.96 -3.70 24.97
N CYS A 370 51.62 -4.81 25.22
CA CYS A 370 51.37 -6.11 24.58
C CYS A 370 51.01 -7.14 25.65
N GLY A 371 49.97 -7.94 25.41
CA GLY A 371 49.57 -9.00 26.32
C GLY A 371 50.41 -10.26 26.20
N ASN A 372 50.81 -10.65 24.98
CA ASN A 372 51.61 -11.84 24.72
C ASN A 372 53.03 -11.51 24.25
N LYS A 373 53.28 -11.40 22.93
CA LYS A 373 54.62 -11.26 22.36
C LYS A 373 54.76 -10.01 21.50
N LEU A 374 55.83 -9.25 21.73
CA LEU A 374 56.28 -8.19 20.83
C LEU A 374 57.41 -8.71 19.93
N GLU A 375 57.21 -8.67 18.61
CA GLU A 375 58.18 -9.09 17.59
C GLU A 375 58.55 -7.93 16.67
N LEU A 376 59.85 -7.66 16.58
CA LEU A 376 60.42 -6.63 15.71
C LEU A 376 61.28 -7.26 14.60
N SER A 377 60.90 -7.09 13.34
CA SER A 377 61.55 -7.73 12.18
C SER A 377 62.46 -6.80 11.35
N GLY A 378 62.56 -5.51 11.69
CA GLY A 378 63.33 -4.51 10.93
C GLY A 378 64.83 -4.43 11.26
N LYS A 379 65.61 -3.88 10.32
CA LYS A 379 67.09 -3.78 10.38
C LYS A 379 67.65 -2.56 11.15
N ARG A 380 66.83 -1.67 11.72
CA ARG A 380 67.28 -0.42 12.39
C ARG A 380 67.06 -0.46 13.92
N PRO A 381 67.93 0.19 14.73
CA PRO A 381 67.90 0.07 16.18
C PRO A 381 66.73 0.85 16.82
N PHE A 382 65.90 0.12 17.57
CA PHE A 382 64.85 0.62 18.46
C PHE A 382 65.42 1.46 19.64
N ASP A 383 64.82 2.62 19.96
CA ASP A 383 65.21 3.46 21.11
C ASP A 383 64.66 2.88 22.42
N ARG A 384 65.56 2.32 23.24
CA ARG A 384 65.24 1.47 24.41
C ARG A 384 64.76 2.23 25.65
N ARG A 385 64.74 3.57 25.62
CA ARG A 385 64.54 4.40 26.83
C ARG A 385 63.09 4.51 27.34
N LYS A 386 62.10 3.94 26.62
CA LYS A 386 60.66 3.98 27.00
C LYS A 386 60.00 2.60 27.09
N MET A 387 60.77 1.52 27.21
CA MET A 387 60.23 0.18 27.39
C MET A 387 60.13 -0.16 28.88
N GLN A 388 58.92 -0.30 29.41
CA GLN A 388 58.70 -0.98 30.68
C GLN A 388 58.34 -2.44 30.41
N GLY A 389 59.25 -3.35 30.75
CA GLY A 389 59.03 -4.80 30.72
C GLY A 389 59.64 -5.50 29.51
N GLY A 390 60.56 -6.44 29.79
CA GLY A 390 60.97 -7.51 28.89
C GLY A 390 62.44 -7.50 28.47
N LYS A 391 63.25 -8.41 29.01
CA LYS A 391 64.60 -8.71 28.49
C LYS A 391 64.49 -9.40 27.12
N ARG A 392 65.50 -9.18 26.27
CA ARG A 392 65.60 -9.64 24.87
C ARG A 392 65.07 -11.07 24.65
N ASN A 393 64.31 -11.19 23.57
CA ASN A 393 63.77 -12.40 22.94
C ASN A 393 62.88 -13.22 23.88
N ILE A 394 61.57 -13.10 23.64
CA ILE A 394 60.49 -13.82 24.34
C ILE A 394 60.32 -13.30 25.77
N CYS A 395 59.38 -12.37 25.97
CA CYS A 395 58.89 -12.06 27.31
C CYS A 395 57.39 -12.33 27.35
N LYS A 396 57.05 -13.46 27.99
CA LYS A 396 55.71 -13.77 28.49
C LYS A 396 55.44 -12.94 29.76
N GLY A 397 54.28 -12.29 29.80
CA GLY A 397 53.44 -12.15 31.00
C GLY A 397 53.70 -11.05 32.04
N TYR A 398 52.66 -10.23 32.24
CA TYR A 398 52.18 -9.50 33.45
C TYR A 398 52.77 -8.11 33.88
N TRP A 399 51.85 -7.11 33.84
CA TRP A 399 51.56 -5.88 34.62
C TRP A 399 52.63 -4.84 35.09
N LEU A 400 52.39 -3.58 34.64
CA LEU A 400 52.34 -2.25 35.30
C LEU A 400 53.43 -1.82 36.32
N VAL A 401 54.10 -0.66 36.10
CA VAL A 401 54.35 0.38 37.14
C VAL A 401 54.54 1.78 36.51
N SER A 402 53.61 2.70 36.77
CA SER A 402 53.78 4.15 36.59
C SER A 402 54.94 4.67 37.44
N CYS A 403 55.83 5.50 36.88
CA CYS A 403 56.70 6.34 37.70
C CYS A 403 56.88 7.73 37.06
N TYR A 404 56.16 8.69 37.65
CA TYR A 404 56.37 10.12 37.53
C TYR A 404 57.83 10.49 37.83
N SER A 405 58.43 11.33 36.99
CA SER A 405 59.67 12.03 37.32
C SER A 405 59.46 13.53 37.18
N HIS A 406 59.02 14.15 38.27
CA HIS A 406 59.36 15.53 38.59
C HIS A 406 60.87 15.65 38.80
N ARG A 407 61.46 16.70 38.23
CA ARG A 407 62.56 17.53 38.79
C ARG A 407 62.82 18.66 37.77
N CYS A 408 62.54 19.91 38.15
CA CYS A 408 63.40 20.84 38.90
C CYS A 408 64.53 21.37 38.03
#